data_AF-A0A925U0R1-F1
#
_entry.id   AF-A0A925U0R1-F1
#
_cell.length_a   1.000
_cell.length_b   1.000
_cell.length_c   1.000
_cell.angle_alpha   90.00
_cell.angle_beta   90.00
_cell.angle_gamma   90.00
#
_symmetry.space_group_name_H-M   'P 1'
#
loop_
_entity.id
_entity.type
_entity.pdbx_description
1 polymer ?
#
loop_
_entity_poly.entity_id
_entity_poly.type
_entity_poly.pdbx_seq_one_letter_code
_entity_poly.pdbx_strand_id
1 'polypeptide(L)'
;MSDAIVRWANFLIVGTARSGTTSLHEYLGKHPDIFMPLQKEPSFFTFYNAEPTFKDARNKYTTTTDAYLKLFEGQNEKILGESSTPYLYFDEKTIKNIKE
;
A
#
# COMPACT_ATOMS: atom_id res chain seq x y z
N MET A 1 -14.15 -17.82 16.74
CA MET A 1 -13.41 -17.15 15.65
C MET A 1 -12.61 -16.07 16.33
N SER A 2 -11.29 -16.22 16.43
CA SER A 2 -10.46 -15.19 17.06
C SER A 2 -10.59 -13.90 16.25
N ASP A 3 -10.81 -12.77 16.92
CA ASP A 3 -10.75 -11.45 16.29
C ASP A 3 -9.40 -11.34 15.57
N ALA A 4 -9.42 -11.23 14.24
CA ALA A 4 -8.21 -11.06 13.46
C ALA A 4 -7.55 -9.76 13.91
N ILE A 5 -6.28 -9.82 14.31
CA ILE A 5 -5.51 -8.63 14.65
C ILE A 5 -5.43 -7.77 13.39
N VAL A 6 -6.08 -6.61 13.42
CA VAL A 6 -6.01 -5.63 12.34
C VAL A 6 -4.61 -5.02 12.32
N ARG A 7 -3.92 -5.13 11.19
CA ARG A 7 -2.56 -4.59 11.02
C ARG A 7 -2.49 -3.64 9.83
N TRP A 8 -1.86 -2.49 10.06
CA TRP A 8 -1.57 -1.48 9.04
C TRP A 8 -0.15 -1.64 8.51
N ALA A 9 0.09 -1.17 7.29
CA ALA A 9 1.45 -0.93 6.84
C ALA A 9 2.14 0.06 7.80
N ASN A 10 3.38 -0.26 8.18
CA ASN A 10 4.23 0.57 9.03
C ASN A 10 5.47 1.09 8.27
N PHE A 11 5.57 0.78 6.98
CA PHE A 11 6.60 1.26 6.07
C PHE A 11 5.96 1.52 4.69
N LEU A 12 6.27 2.66 4.07
CA LEU A 12 5.73 3.06 2.76
C LEU A 12 6.86 3.37 1.77
N ILE A 13 6.80 2.78 0.58
CA ILE A 13 7.57 3.22 -0.60
C ILE A 13 6.66 4.14 -1.42
N VAL A 14 6.87 5.44 -1.29
CA VAL A 14 5.96 6.47 -1.83
C VAL A 14 6.24 6.86 -3.28
N GLY A 15 7.35 6.42 -3.88
CA GLY A 15 7.69 6.81 -5.24
C GLY A 15 9.18 6.80 -5.58
N THR A 16 9.55 7.23 -6.79
CA THR A 16 8.65 7.69 -7.87
C THR A 16 8.47 6.63 -8.98
N ALA A 17 7.54 6.86 -9.90
CA ALA A 17 7.37 5.99 -11.06
C ALA A 17 8.68 5.94 -11.87
N ARG A 18 9.04 4.74 -12.34
CA ARG A 18 10.28 4.48 -13.12
C ARG A 18 11.59 4.71 -12.34
N SER A 19 11.57 4.74 -11.00
CA SER A 19 12.78 4.83 -10.17
C SER A 19 13.17 3.51 -9.48
N GLY A 20 12.73 2.36 -10.01
CA GLY A 20 13.08 1.04 -9.46
C GLY A 20 12.24 0.56 -8.27
N THR A 21 11.08 1.18 -7.98
CA THR A 21 10.21 0.79 -6.85
C THR A 21 9.71 -0.65 -6.92
N THR A 22 9.55 -1.22 -8.13
CA THR A 22 9.19 -2.63 -8.31
C THR A 22 10.32 -3.56 -7.85
N SER A 23 11.56 -3.34 -8.28
CA SER A 23 12.70 -4.14 -7.81
C SER A 23 12.89 -4.01 -6.30
N LEU A 24 12.75 -2.80 -5.75
CA LEU A 24 12.82 -2.58 -4.31
C LEU A 24 11.74 -3.36 -3.56
N HIS A 25 10.48 -3.30 -4.02
CA HIS A 25 9.36 -4.07 -3.46
C HIS A 25 9.67 -5.58 -3.46
N GLU A 26 10.11 -6.11 -4.58
CA GLU A 26 10.43 -7.54 -4.73
C GLU A 26 11.61 -7.98 -3.86
N TYR A 27 12.63 -7.13 -3.68
CA TYR A 27 13.79 -7.45 -2.85
C TYR A 27 13.45 -7.40 -1.37
N LEU A 28 12.66 -6.42 -0.92
CA LEU A 28 12.21 -6.35 0.47
C LEU A 28 11.28 -7.50 0.82
N GLY A 29 10.39 -7.92 -0.08
CA GLY A 29 9.50 -9.07 0.12
C GLY A 29 10.21 -10.42 0.26
N LYS A 30 11.52 -10.50 0.01
CA LYS A 30 12.34 -11.70 0.26
C LYS A 30 12.95 -11.74 1.66
N HIS A 31 12.86 -10.64 2.42
CA HIS A 31 13.44 -10.57 3.77
C HIS A 31 12.50 -11.24 4.78
N PRO A 32 12.97 -12.13 5.68
CA PRO A 32 12.12 -12.92 6.58
C PRO A 32 11.28 -12.06 7.56
N ASP A 33 11.73 -10.84 7.86
CA ASP A 33 11.02 -9.92 8.77
C ASP A 33 10.13 -8.88 8.06
N ILE A 34 10.05 -8.90 6.72
CA ILE A 34 9.30 -7.91 5.93
C ILE A 34 8.26 -8.62 5.07
N PHE A 35 7.01 -8.25 5.25
CA PHE A 35 5.94 -8.61 4.34
C PHE A 35 5.66 -7.49 3.36
N MET A 36 5.61 -7.83 2.07
CA MET A 36 5.11 -6.97 0.99
C MET A 36 3.93 -7.69 0.30
N PRO A 37 2.73 -7.07 0.20
CA PRO A 37 1.60 -7.69 -0.47
C PRO A 37 1.87 -7.96 -1.96
N LEU A 38 1.31 -9.04 -2.51
CA LEU A 38 1.36 -9.33 -3.95
C LEU A 38 0.75 -8.19 -4.78
N GLN A 39 -0.29 -7.54 -4.25
CA GLN A 39 -0.87 -6.35 -4.87
C GLN A 39 0.04 -5.13 -4.59
N LYS A 40 0.86 -4.80 -5.59
CA LYS A 40 1.56 -3.51 -5.65
C LYS A 40 0.63 -2.39 -6.11
N GLU A 41 0.98 -1.14 -5.80
CA GLU A 41 0.29 0.08 -6.22
C GLU A 41 -1.18 0.22 -5.75
N PRO A 42 -1.58 -0.21 -4.53
CA PRO A 42 -2.99 -0.07 -4.09
C PRO A 42 -3.44 1.39 -4.04
N SER A 43 -2.51 2.32 -3.84
CA SER A 43 -2.68 3.78 -3.87
C SER A 43 -3.78 4.27 -2.91
N PHE A 44 -3.92 3.54 -1.80
CA PHE A 44 -4.97 3.73 -0.82
C PHE A 44 -4.97 5.13 -0.23
N PHE A 45 -3.82 5.63 0.24
CA PHE A 45 -3.77 6.97 0.84
C PHE A 45 -4.07 8.08 -0.19
N THR A 46 -3.82 7.87 -1.48
CA THR A 46 -4.24 8.82 -2.52
C THR A 46 -5.74 8.74 -2.80
N PHE A 47 -6.35 7.56 -2.76
CA PHE A 47 -7.75 7.33 -3.18
C PHE A 47 -8.70 6.95 -2.02
N TYR A 48 -8.29 7.22 -0.78
CA TYR A 48 -9.10 6.92 0.39
C TYR A 48 -10.44 7.65 0.31
N ASN A 49 -11.53 6.87 0.36
CA ASN A 49 -12.92 7.35 0.21
C ASN A 49 -13.17 8.20 -1.06
N ALA A 50 -12.34 8.06 -2.10
CA ALA A 50 -12.44 8.83 -3.32
C ALA A 50 -12.13 7.96 -4.54
N GLU A 51 -13.15 7.69 -5.35
CA GLU A 51 -12.97 6.95 -6.60
C GLU A 51 -12.14 7.77 -7.60
N PRO A 52 -11.06 7.20 -8.17
CA PRO A 52 -10.31 7.86 -9.22
C PRO A 52 -11.19 8.10 -10.45
N THR A 53 -11.14 9.31 -10.99
CA THR A 53 -11.91 9.72 -12.18
C THR A 53 -11.37 9.11 -13.48
N PHE A 54 -10.16 8.55 -13.45
CA PHE A 54 -9.51 7.91 -14.59
C PHE A 54 -9.52 6.39 -14.44
N LYS A 55 -10.01 5.71 -15.48
CA LYS A 55 -10.00 4.24 -15.55
C LYS A 55 -8.67 3.78 -16.13
N ASP A 56 -7.68 3.48 -15.28
CA ASP A 56 -6.57 2.61 -15.71
C ASP A 56 -6.99 1.16 -15.44
N ALA A 57 -7.31 0.42 -16.51
CA ALA A 57 -7.69 -0.99 -16.42
C ALA A 57 -6.61 -1.87 -15.77
N ARG A 58 -5.36 -1.38 -15.68
CA ARG A 58 -4.23 -2.09 -15.08
C ARG A 58 -4.07 -1.81 -13.58
N ASN A 59 -4.63 -0.72 -13.07
CA ASN A 59 -4.47 -0.35 -11.66
C ASN A 59 -5.73 -0.71 -10.86
N LYS A 60 -5.59 -1.69 -9.96
CA LYS A 60 -6.60 -1.98 -8.95
C LYS A 60 -6.38 -1.05 -7.76
N TYR A 61 -7.03 0.10 -7.80
CA TYR A 61 -7.03 1.04 -6.67
C TYR A 61 -7.83 0.46 -5.50
N THR A 62 -7.31 0.65 -4.30
CA THR A 62 -7.96 0.30 -3.06
C THR A 62 -8.50 1.59 -2.43
N THR A 63 -9.82 1.74 -2.33
CA THR A 63 -10.45 3.00 -1.87
C THR A 63 -11.03 2.92 -0.46
N THR A 64 -11.19 1.71 0.09
CA THR A 64 -11.80 1.47 1.41
C THR A 64 -10.80 0.87 2.40
N THR A 65 -10.97 1.19 3.69
CA THR A 65 -10.11 0.69 4.77
C THR A 65 -10.12 -0.84 4.82
N ASP A 66 -11.30 -1.47 4.72
CA ASP A 66 -11.42 -2.93 4.80
C ASP A 66 -10.66 -3.64 3.66
N ALA A 67 -10.72 -3.10 2.44
CA ALA A 67 -9.97 -3.65 1.31
C ALA A 67 -8.46 -3.44 1.49
N TYR A 68 -8.04 -2.34 2.11
CA TYR A 68 -6.63 -2.08 2.41
C TYR A 68 -6.08 -3.01 3.49
N LEU A 69 -6.82 -3.21 4.58
CA LEU A 69 -6.41 -4.09 5.67
C LEU A 69 -6.32 -5.57 5.24
N LYS A 70 -7.16 -5.99 4.30
CA LYS A 70 -7.09 -7.34 3.69
C LYS A 70 -5.77 -7.62 2.97
N LEU A 71 -5.02 -6.59 2.57
CA LEU A 71 -3.68 -6.78 1.99
C LEU A 71 -2.69 -7.38 2.98
N PHE A 72 -2.94 -7.24 4.29
CA PHE A 72 -2.06 -7.66 5.38
C PHE A 72 -2.68 -8.76 6.27
N GLU A 73 -3.82 -9.32 5.88
CA GLU A 73 -4.54 -10.30 6.68
C GLU A 73 -3.69 -11.57 6.90
N GLY A 74 -3.62 -12.01 8.16
CA GLY A 74 -2.87 -13.20 8.57
C GLY A 74 -1.34 -13.05 8.64
N GLN A 75 -0.80 -11.87 8.33
CA GLN A 75 0.65 -11.64 8.30
C GLN A 75 1.19 -11.24 9.68
N ASN A 76 2.35 -11.77 10.05
CA ASN A 76 2.94 -11.63 11.40
C ASN A 76 4.34 -11.00 11.39
N GLU A 77 4.84 -10.61 10.23
CA GLU A 77 6.13 -9.99 10.02
C GLU A 77 6.22 -8.65 10.76
N LYS A 78 7.41 -8.33 11.26
CA LYS A 78 7.66 -7.10 12.01
C LYS A 78 7.38 -5.86 11.18
N ILE A 79 7.77 -5.88 9.92
CA ILE A 79 7.58 -4.78 8.97
C ILE A 79 6.51 -5.20 7.97
N LEU A 80 5.46 -4.40 7.87
CA LEU A 80 4.43 -4.52 6.86
C LEU A 80 4.60 -3.35 5.90
N GLY A 81 5.09 -3.63 4.70
CA GLY A 81 5.38 -2.61 3.71
C GLY A 81 4.27 -2.47 2.68
N GLU A 82 4.07 -1.24 2.21
CA GLU A 82 3.23 -0.93 1.06
C GLU A 82 4.01 -0.07 0.08
N SER A 83 3.69 -0.16 -1.21
CA SER A 83 4.39 0.63 -2.23
C SER A 83 3.43 1.13 -3.31
N SER A 84 3.35 2.45 -3.41
CA SER A 84 2.53 3.17 -4.37
C SER A 84 3.26 4.42 -4.85
N THR A 85 3.65 4.40 -6.11
CA THR A 85 4.32 5.52 -6.78
C THR A 85 3.47 6.79 -6.92
N PRO A 86 2.12 6.75 -6.97
CA PRO A 86 1.32 7.97 -6.95
C PRO A 86 1.43 8.78 -5.65
N TYR A 87 1.89 8.19 -4.54
CA TYR A 87 1.97 8.88 -3.26
C TYR A 87 2.85 10.13 -3.31
N LEU A 88 3.98 10.07 -3.99
CA LEU A 88 4.86 11.21 -4.16
C LEU A 88 4.34 12.24 -5.18
N TYR A 89 3.54 11.82 -6.17
CA TYR A 89 2.98 12.74 -7.16
C TYR A 89 1.73 13.48 -6.65
N PHE A 90 0.90 12.81 -5.84
CA PHE A 90 -0.27 13.38 -5.19
C PHE A 90 -0.02 13.55 -3.68
N ASP A 91 1.13 14.10 -3.32
CA ASP A 91 1.61 14.21 -1.95
C ASP A 91 0.63 14.98 -1.04
N GLU A 92 0.10 16.11 -1.49
CA GLU A 92 -0.85 16.91 -0.70
C GLU A 92 -2.11 16.12 -0.29
N LYS A 93 -2.63 15.29 -1.20
CA LYS A 93 -3.80 14.45 -0.93
C LYS A 93 -3.41 13.25 -0.07
N THR A 94 -2.26 12.65 -0.38
CA THR A 94 -1.76 11.44 0.28
C THR A 94 -1.43 11.70 1.74
N ILE A 95 -0.66 12.77 2.02
CA ILE A 95 -0.23 13.15 3.38
C ILE A 95 -1.45 13.38 4.29
N LYS A 96 -2.50 14.04 3.80
CA LYS A 96 -3.75 14.26 4.57
C LYS A 96 -4.45 12.97 5.01
N ASN A 97 -4.24 11.88 4.27
CA ASN A 97 -4.88 10.59 4.53
C ASN A 97 -4.00 9.62 5.32
N ILE A 98 -2.69 9.88 5.42
CA ILE A 98 -1.79 9.16 6.33
C ILE A 98 -2.06 9.72 7.74
N LYS A 99 -2.79 8.96 8.56
CA LYS A 99 -3.09 9.34 9.94
C LYS A 99 -1.96 8.86 10.86
N GLU A 100 -1.66 9.66 11.88
CA GLU A 100 -0.73 9.33 12.97
C GLU A 100 -1.21 8.14 13.81
#